data_AF-A0A834XT82-F1
#
_entry.id   AF-A0A834XT82-F1
#
_cell.length_a   1.000
_cell.length_b   1.000
_cell.length_c   1.000
_cell.angle_alpha   90.00
_cell.angle_beta   90.00
_cell.angle_gamma   90.00
#
_symmetry.space_group_name_H-M   'P 1'
#
loop_
_entity.id
_entity.type
_entity.pdbx_description
1 polymer ?
#
loop_
_entity_poly.entity_id
_entity_poly.type
_entity_poly.pdbx_seq_one_letter_code
_entity_poly.pdbx_strand_id
1 'polypeptide(L)'
;MDKKINFNDTNYEPLLKDWVKHIKKINNQQELLITKGSKFFIPFMAIPTSVVKTIFIICDFFGVATRTKYLSLYIYEKFMCNQFWKLYLLNENKPHSNDWKRDCEHYANTAKLRLVSSIQLASKMDSHSLGLGITQVQSILHWLDPDQEYTSSIIITSEFKVFKTIDFEIPLVTSLDCIEVIMAVFHLQKNTQFYDTAIRILDLSYLQHQQLFSQLQFMAHGSLAKTKSERITFMTLEVNTLLLGGAIIVTTSSILNFDINITASILNDLEMLIRVDRESILILAKMLLALVMPADTSKIKIL
;
A
#
# COMPACT_ATOMS: atom_id res chain seq x y z
N MET A 1 30.93 4.88 37.66
CA MET A 1 30.82 6.24 37.06
C MET A 1 30.21 6.05 35.69
N ASP A 2 28.88 5.97 35.65
CA ASP A 2 28.10 5.70 34.46
C ASP A 2 28.02 6.94 33.59
N LYS A 3 28.54 6.86 32.36
CA LYS A 3 28.24 7.85 31.32
C LYS A 3 26.83 7.56 30.81
N LYS A 4 25.85 8.30 31.32
CA LYS A 4 24.54 8.46 30.66
C LYS A 4 24.77 9.00 29.25
N ILE A 5 24.52 8.15 28.26
CA ILE A 5 24.41 8.58 26.86
C ILE A 5 23.15 9.43 26.77
N ASN A 6 23.34 10.73 26.52
CA ASN A 6 22.27 11.69 26.38
C ASN A 6 21.73 11.61 24.95
N PHE A 7 20.58 10.96 24.75
CA PHE A 7 19.94 10.74 23.44
C PHE A 7 19.22 11.98 22.88
N ASN A 8 19.48 13.18 23.41
CA ASN A 8 18.69 14.38 23.10
C ASN A 8 19.17 15.21 21.90
N ASP A 9 20.23 14.81 21.19
CA ASP A 9 20.65 15.42 19.93
C ASP A 9 20.76 14.36 18.83
N THR A 10 19.64 13.78 18.44
CA THR A 10 19.63 12.89 17.28
C THR A 10 19.64 13.71 15.99
N ASN A 11 20.84 13.94 15.46
CA ASN A 11 21.13 14.56 14.17
C ASN A 11 20.67 13.64 13.00
N TYR A 12 19.37 13.35 12.90
CA TYR A 12 18.76 12.57 11.81
C TYR A 12 18.47 13.40 10.57
N GLU A 13 18.61 14.72 10.65
CA GLU A 13 18.27 15.66 9.57
C GLU A 13 18.98 15.37 8.24
N PRO A 14 20.27 14.99 8.22
CA PRO A 14 20.94 14.55 6.99
C PRO A 14 20.33 13.27 6.41
N LEU A 15 19.96 12.32 7.29
CA LEU A 15 19.37 11.04 6.89
C LEU A 15 17.95 11.23 6.34
N LEU A 16 17.18 12.18 6.88
CA LEU A 16 15.83 12.48 6.37
C LEU A 16 15.85 12.95 4.92
N LYS A 17 16.82 13.79 4.53
CA LYS A 17 16.99 14.22 3.14
C LYS A 17 17.28 13.04 2.21
N ASP A 18 18.10 12.10 2.66
CA ASP A 18 18.42 10.88 1.91
C ASP A 18 17.20 9.96 1.79
N TRP A 19 16.41 9.81 2.86
CA TRP A 19 15.15 9.06 2.84
C TRP A 19 14.13 9.65 1.88
N VAL A 20 13.92 10.97 1.93
CA VAL A 20 13.03 11.67 0.97
C VAL A 20 13.49 11.44 -0.47
N LYS A 21 14.80 11.55 -0.73
CA LYS A 21 15.37 11.28 -2.05
C LYS A 21 15.18 9.82 -2.47
N HIS A 22 15.31 8.88 -1.54
CA HIS A 22 15.11 7.47 -1.78
C HIS A 22 13.64 7.15 -2.14
N ILE A 23 12.69 7.68 -1.37
CA ILE A 23 11.25 7.49 -1.63
C ILE A 23 10.87 8.07 -2.99
N LYS A 24 11.35 9.28 -3.33
CA LYS A 24 11.17 9.86 -4.68
C LYS A 24 11.68 8.93 -5.78
N LYS A 25 12.88 8.38 -5.58
CA LYS A 25 13.49 7.47 -6.56
C LYS A 25 12.60 6.23 -6.75
N ILE A 26 12.08 5.66 -5.67
CA ILE A 26 11.17 4.49 -5.73
C ILE A 26 9.86 4.85 -6.43
N ASN A 27 9.26 5.98 -6.07
CA ASN A 27 8.00 6.44 -6.68
C ASN A 27 8.17 6.66 -8.20
N ASN A 28 9.24 7.34 -8.61
CA ASN A 28 9.58 7.53 -10.02
C ASN A 28 9.86 6.20 -10.74
N GLN A 29 10.48 5.22 -10.06
CA GLN A 29 10.69 3.90 -10.64
C GLN A 29 9.36 3.18 -10.90
N GLN A 30 8.39 3.27 -9.99
CA GLN A 30 7.05 2.71 -10.19
C GLN A 30 6.32 3.40 -11.37
N GLU A 31 6.36 4.72 -11.44
CA GLU A 31 5.77 5.47 -12.57
C GLU A 31 6.44 5.13 -13.91
N LEU A 32 7.76 4.94 -13.92
CA LEU A 32 8.51 4.52 -15.11
C LEU A 32 8.14 3.11 -15.57
N LEU A 33 7.86 2.18 -14.65
CA LEU A 33 7.42 0.83 -15.01
C LEU A 33 6.08 0.86 -15.77
N ILE A 34 5.15 1.71 -15.32
CA ILE A 34 3.82 1.87 -15.92
C ILE A 34 3.93 2.57 -17.28
N THR A 35 4.64 3.69 -17.35
CA THR A 35 4.75 4.51 -18.57
C THR A 35 5.52 3.81 -19.69
N LYS A 36 6.59 3.06 -19.35
CA LYS A 36 7.37 2.29 -20.33
C LYS A 36 6.73 0.96 -20.70
N GLY A 37 5.80 0.45 -19.88
CA GLY A 37 5.17 -0.87 -20.10
C GLY A 37 6.16 -2.04 -20.01
N SER A 38 7.27 -1.89 -19.28
CA SER A 38 8.35 -2.89 -19.23
C SER A 38 8.01 -4.13 -18.42
N LYS A 39 6.99 -4.06 -17.55
CA LYS A 39 6.44 -5.18 -16.79
C LYS A 39 4.91 -5.05 -16.76
N PHE A 40 4.20 -6.18 -16.81
CA PHE A 40 2.75 -6.17 -16.62
C PHE A 40 2.43 -5.90 -15.15
N PHE A 41 1.87 -4.72 -14.89
CA PHE A 41 1.44 -4.31 -13.56
C PHE A 41 0.22 -3.39 -13.72
N ILE A 42 -0.90 -3.80 -13.12
CA ILE A 42 -2.11 -2.98 -13.05
C ILE A 42 -2.36 -2.75 -11.56
N PRO A 43 -2.17 -1.52 -11.06
CA PRO A 43 -2.31 -1.22 -9.64
C PRO A 43 -3.72 -1.56 -9.14
N PHE A 44 -3.78 -2.07 -7.93
CA PHE A 44 -4.95 -2.46 -7.15
C PHE A 44 -5.90 -3.49 -7.77
N MET A 45 -5.59 -4.01 -8.96
CA MET A 45 -6.43 -4.98 -9.67
C MET A 45 -6.49 -6.33 -8.94
N ALA A 46 -5.39 -6.75 -8.31
CA ALA A 46 -5.29 -8.04 -7.64
C ALA A 46 -5.65 -8.02 -6.15
N ILE A 47 -5.90 -6.83 -5.58
CA ILE A 47 -6.19 -6.62 -4.16
C ILE A 47 -7.57 -5.96 -3.98
N PRO A 48 -8.67 -6.64 -4.34
CA PRO A 48 -10.01 -6.14 -4.06
C PRO A 48 -10.23 -5.94 -2.55
N THR A 49 -11.24 -5.15 -2.17
CA THR A 49 -11.53 -4.84 -0.76
C THR A 49 -11.63 -6.08 0.14
N SER A 50 -12.11 -7.23 -0.36
CA SER A 50 -12.14 -8.49 0.40
C SER A 50 -10.75 -9.00 0.75
N VAL A 51 -9.77 -8.90 -0.15
CA VAL A 51 -8.37 -9.26 0.09
C VAL A 51 -7.75 -8.31 1.10
N VAL A 52 -7.96 -7.00 0.95
CA VAL A 52 -7.48 -5.99 1.90
C VAL A 52 -8.01 -6.28 3.31
N LYS A 53 -9.32 -6.47 3.45
CA LYS A 53 -9.96 -6.82 4.72
C LYS A 53 -9.37 -8.09 5.32
N THR A 54 -9.18 -9.12 4.52
CA THR A 54 -8.64 -10.41 4.98
C THR A 54 -7.23 -10.25 5.54
N ILE A 55 -6.34 -9.55 4.82
CA ILE A 55 -4.98 -9.26 5.29
C ILE A 55 -5.02 -8.48 6.60
N PHE A 56 -5.83 -7.42 6.67
CA PHE A 56 -5.89 -6.56 7.86
C PHE A 56 -6.38 -7.33 9.08
N ILE A 57 -7.45 -8.11 8.95
CA ILE A 57 -7.99 -8.95 10.02
C ILE A 57 -6.94 -9.96 10.52
N ILE A 58 -6.23 -10.63 9.61
CA ILE A 58 -5.18 -11.58 9.98
C ILE A 58 -4.06 -10.86 10.72
N CYS A 59 -3.56 -9.74 10.17
CA CYS A 59 -2.47 -9.01 10.78
C CYS A 59 -2.84 -8.48 12.18
N ASP A 60 -4.04 -7.93 12.34
CA ASP A 60 -4.53 -7.42 13.62
C ASP A 60 -4.73 -8.55 14.64
N PHE A 61 -5.29 -9.68 14.21
CA PHE A 61 -5.53 -10.83 15.09
C PHE A 61 -4.23 -11.42 15.64
N PHE A 62 -3.20 -11.52 14.81
CA PHE A 62 -1.90 -12.07 15.21
C PHE A 62 -0.94 -11.02 15.79
N GLY A 63 -1.34 -9.75 15.85
CA GLY A 63 -0.53 -8.67 16.41
C GLY A 63 0.80 -8.46 15.70
N VAL A 64 0.85 -8.73 14.39
CA VAL A 64 2.05 -8.41 13.59
C VAL A 64 2.15 -6.89 13.40
N ALA A 65 3.35 -6.39 13.10
CA ALA A 65 3.59 -4.96 12.98
C ALA A 65 2.76 -4.32 11.85
N THR A 66 2.34 -3.05 12.04
CA THR A 66 1.42 -2.34 11.12
C THR A 66 1.94 -2.34 9.67
N ARG A 67 3.26 -2.15 9.49
CA ARG A 67 3.91 -2.16 8.19
C ARG A 67 3.72 -3.49 7.43
N THR A 68 3.61 -4.61 8.14
CA THR A 68 3.31 -5.93 7.56
C THR A 68 2.01 -5.92 6.76
N LYS A 69 0.97 -5.17 7.15
CA LYS A 69 -0.30 -5.06 6.38
C LYS A 69 -0.05 -4.59 4.95
N TYR A 70 0.62 -3.45 4.81
CA TYR A 70 0.84 -2.81 3.50
C TYR A 70 1.89 -3.55 2.68
N LEU A 71 2.90 -4.14 3.33
CA LEU A 71 3.88 -4.98 2.66
C LEU A 71 3.24 -6.26 2.10
N SER A 72 2.33 -6.88 2.85
CA SER A 72 1.57 -8.07 2.40
C SER A 72 0.74 -7.78 1.16
N LEU A 73 0.06 -6.63 1.13
CA LEU A 73 -0.72 -6.16 -0.02
C LEU A 73 0.14 -6.07 -1.27
N TYR A 74 1.29 -5.40 -1.17
CA TYR A 74 2.21 -5.29 -2.30
C TYR A 74 2.71 -6.66 -2.78
N ILE A 75 3.18 -7.51 -1.86
CA ILE A 75 3.73 -8.83 -2.21
C ILE A 75 2.67 -9.66 -2.93
N TYR A 76 1.44 -9.68 -2.39
CA TYR A 76 0.35 -10.42 -3.00
C TYR A 76 -0.05 -9.86 -4.37
N GLU A 77 -0.17 -8.54 -4.50
CA GLU A 77 -0.48 -7.91 -5.79
C GLU A 77 0.57 -8.21 -6.85
N LYS A 78 1.86 -8.00 -6.55
CA LYS A 78 2.96 -8.28 -7.48
C LYS A 78 3.01 -9.74 -7.85
N PHE A 79 2.79 -10.63 -6.89
CA PHE A 79 2.67 -12.08 -7.15
C PHE A 79 1.55 -12.37 -8.16
N MET A 80 0.35 -11.84 -7.92
CA MET A 80 -0.81 -12.09 -8.77
C MET A 80 -0.63 -11.51 -10.17
N CYS A 81 -0.09 -10.30 -10.32
CA CYS A 81 0.21 -9.70 -11.61
C CYS A 81 1.25 -10.52 -12.39
N ASN A 82 2.37 -10.90 -11.74
CA ASN A 82 3.40 -11.71 -12.38
C ASN A 82 2.88 -13.10 -12.76
N GLN A 83 2.04 -13.69 -11.92
CA GLN A 83 1.46 -15.00 -12.18
C GLN A 83 0.46 -14.94 -13.34
N PHE A 84 -0.43 -13.94 -13.36
CA PHE A 84 -1.37 -13.72 -14.46
C PHE A 84 -0.63 -13.48 -15.77
N TRP A 85 0.41 -12.65 -15.77
CA TRP A 85 1.19 -12.36 -16.98
C TRP A 85 1.85 -13.62 -17.55
N LYS A 86 2.44 -14.46 -16.70
CA LYS A 86 3.00 -15.75 -17.12
C LYS A 86 1.96 -16.64 -17.79
N LEU A 87 0.75 -16.68 -17.24
CA LEU A 87 -0.34 -17.48 -17.80
C LEU A 87 -0.82 -16.94 -19.14
N TYR A 88 -0.98 -15.62 -19.22
CA TYR A 88 -1.37 -14.94 -20.44
C TYR A 88 -0.41 -15.27 -21.59
N LEU A 89 0.90 -15.14 -21.35
CA LEU A 89 1.93 -15.45 -22.36
C LEU A 89 1.92 -16.93 -22.79
N LEU A 90 1.70 -17.86 -21.86
CA LEU A 90 1.62 -19.29 -22.19
C LEU A 90 0.40 -19.65 -23.04
N ASN A 91 -0.66 -18.84 -22.98
CA ASN A 91 -1.95 -19.11 -23.62
C ASN A 91 -2.35 -18.06 -24.67
N GLU A 92 -1.43 -17.17 -25.07
CA GLU A 92 -1.70 -16.03 -25.96
C GLU A 92 -2.34 -16.46 -27.29
N ASN A 93 -1.97 -17.64 -27.79
CA ASN A 93 -2.48 -18.21 -29.04
C ASN A 93 -3.74 -19.08 -28.88
N LYS A 94 -4.23 -19.30 -27.65
CA LYS A 94 -5.39 -20.13 -27.34
C LYS A 94 -6.24 -19.58 -26.18
N PRO A 95 -6.66 -18.29 -26.23
CA PRO A 95 -7.62 -17.77 -25.28
C PRO A 95 -8.89 -18.63 -25.38
N HIS A 96 -9.41 -19.10 -24.24
CA HIS A 96 -10.57 -20.02 -24.13
C HIS A 96 -10.32 -21.52 -24.35
N SER A 97 -9.07 -21.98 -24.44
CA SER A 97 -8.80 -23.41 -24.35
C SER A 97 -9.24 -24.00 -22.99
N ASN A 98 -9.53 -25.30 -22.97
CA ASN A 98 -9.77 -26.01 -21.71
C ASN A 98 -8.53 -25.95 -20.79
N ASP A 99 -7.33 -25.86 -21.36
CA ASP A 99 -6.09 -25.67 -20.61
C ASP A 99 -6.08 -24.33 -19.87
N TRP A 100 -6.47 -23.23 -20.52
CA TRP A 100 -6.61 -21.92 -19.86
C TRP A 100 -7.57 -21.96 -18.66
N LYS A 101 -8.75 -22.58 -18.83
CA LYS A 101 -9.74 -22.69 -17.75
C LYS A 101 -9.20 -23.50 -16.58
N ARG A 102 -8.61 -24.67 -16.86
CA ARG A 102 -7.98 -25.53 -15.85
C ARG A 102 -6.88 -24.80 -15.09
N ASP A 103 -6.04 -24.07 -15.80
CA ASP A 103 -4.98 -23.27 -15.19
C ASP A 103 -5.57 -22.20 -14.28
N CYS A 104 -6.54 -21.41 -14.76
CA CYS A 104 -7.24 -20.40 -13.95
C CYS A 104 -7.86 -20.99 -12.68
N GLU A 105 -8.52 -22.15 -12.76
CA GLU A 105 -9.08 -22.85 -11.62
C GLU A 105 -7.99 -23.28 -10.62
N HIS A 106 -6.87 -23.82 -11.11
CA HIS A 106 -5.73 -24.17 -10.25
C HIS A 106 -5.18 -22.95 -9.49
N TYR A 107 -5.09 -21.78 -10.14
CA TYR A 107 -4.64 -20.56 -9.46
C TYR A 107 -5.67 -20.02 -8.46
N ALA A 108 -6.95 -20.07 -8.80
CA ALA A 108 -8.02 -19.69 -7.87
C ALA A 108 -7.98 -20.56 -6.61
N ASN A 109 -7.81 -21.88 -6.77
CA ASN A 109 -7.73 -22.82 -5.65
C ASN A 109 -6.50 -22.61 -4.77
N THR A 110 -5.41 -22.07 -5.31
CA THR A 110 -4.21 -21.79 -4.52
C THR A 110 -4.13 -20.35 -4.02
N ALA A 111 -5.06 -19.47 -4.39
CA ALA A 111 -4.99 -18.04 -4.08
C ALA A 111 -4.95 -17.76 -2.57
N LYS A 112 -5.76 -18.48 -1.77
CA LYS A 112 -5.76 -18.35 -0.30
C LYS A 112 -4.38 -18.69 0.29
N LEU A 113 -3.79 -19.79 -0.16
CA LEU A 113 -2.44 -20.19 0.26
C LEU A 113 -1.39 -19.14 -0.13
N ARG A 114 -1.50 -18.55 -1.33
CA ARG A 114 -0.60 -17.46 -1.78
C ARG A 114 -0.78 -16.20 -0.95
N LEU A 115 -2.02 -15.85 -0.60
CA LEU A 115 -2.32 -14.71 0.26
C LEU A 115 -1.63 -14.86 1.62
N VAL A 116 -1.84 -15.99 2.31
CA VAL A 116 -1.23 -16.22 3.62
C VAL A 116 0.29 -16.32 3.52
N SER A 117 0.81 -16.90 2.43
CA SER A 117 2.26 -16.92 2.16
C SER A 117 2.84 -15.51 1.99
N SER A 118 2.11 -14.59 1.36
CA SER A 118 2.52 -13.18 1.25
C SER A 118 2.56 -12.49 2.62
N ILE A 119 1.59 -12.77 3.50
CA ILE A 119 1.57 -12.25 4.88
C ILE A 119 2.75 -12.82 5.68
N GLN A 120 3.00 -14.13 5.56
CA GLN A 120 4.12 -14.79 6.20
C GLN A 120 5.45 -14.14 5.78
N LEU A 121 5.66 -13.98 4.48
CA LEU A 121 6.87 -13.36 3.92
C LEU A 121 7.02 -11.91 4.41
N ALA A 122 5.95 -11.12 4.36
CA ALA A 122 5.95 -9.74 4.85
C ALA A 122 6.32 -9.66 6.34
N SER A 123 5.71 -10.50 7.17
CA SER A 123 5.94 -10.50 8.62
C SER A 123 7.39 -10.82 8.99
N LYS A 124 8.04 -11.75 8.26
CA LYS A 124 9.46 -12.08 8.44
C LYS A 124 10.39 -10.94 8.02
N MET A 125 10.01 -10.21 6.96
CA MET A 125 10.78 -9.05 6.47
C MET A 125 10.68 -7.85 7.40
N ASP A 126 9.55 -7.70 8.08
CA ASP A 126 9.27 -6.56 8.94
C ASP A 126 9.81 -6.77 10.36
N SER A 127 9.62 -7.96 10.91
CA SER A 127 10.16 -8.34 12.21
C SER A 127 10.34 -9.84 12.32
N HIS A 128 11.59 -10.29 12.39
CA HIS A 128 11.88 -11.72 12.54
C HIS A 128 11.27 -12.32 13.81
N SER A 129 11.19 -11.56 14.92
CA SER A 129 10.66 -12.06 16.20
C SER A 129 9.13 -12.10 16.27
N LEU A 130 8.45 -11.31 15.45
CA LEU A 130 6.98 -11.26 15.35
C LEU A 130 6.45 -11.91 14.06
N GLY A 131 7.33 -12.54 13.28
CA GLY A 131 6.99 -13.20 12.03
C GLY A 131 6.05 -14.39 12.25
N LEU A 132 5.10 -14.58 11.33
CA LEU A 132 4.17 -15.70 11.40
C LEU A 132 4.90 -17.04 11.25
N GLY A 133 4.83 -17.85 12.30
CA GLY A 133 5.31 -19.21 12.32
C GLY A 133 4.45 -20.15 11.46
N ILE A 134 4.98 -21.31 11.12
CA ILE A 134 4.28 -22.31 10.29
C ILE A 134 2.96 -22.73 10.94
N THR A 135 2.94 -22.93 12.26
CA THR A 135 1.72 -23.32 13.00
C THR A 135 0.63 -22.25 12.93
N GLN A 136 1.00 -20.97 13.05
CA GLN A 136 0.06 -19.86 12.89
C GLN A 136 -0.48 -19.78 11.46
N VAL A 137 0.38 -19.99 10.46
CA VAL A 137 -0.03 -20.07 9.05
C VAL A 137 -1.00 -21.23 8.81
N GLN A 138 -0.77 -22.40 9.40
CA GLN A 138 -1.70 -23.53 9.35
C GLN A 138 -3.06 -23.17 9.95
N SER A 139 -3.08 -22.52 11.11
CA SER A 139 -4.32 -22.07 11.75
C SER A 139 -5.09 -21.08 10.87
N ILE A 140 -4.41 -20.10 10.28
CA ILE A 140 -5.02 -19.14 9.35
C ILE A 140 -5.62 -19.86 8.14
N LEU A 141 -4.87 -20.78 7.54
CA LEU A 141 -5.32 -21.52 6.36
C LEU A 141 -6.52 -22.41 6.68
N HIS A 142 -6.54 -23.05 7.85
CA HIS A 142 -7.68 -23.82 8.31
C HIS A 142 -8.94 -22.96 8.50
N TRP A 143 -8.78 -21.69 8.92
CA TRP A 143 -9.90 -20.75 9.02
C TRP A 143 -10.41 -20.27 7.67
N LEU A 144 -9.52 -20.05 6.71
CA LEU A 144 -9.88 -19.57 5.37
C LEU A 144 -10.38 -20.68 4.46
N ASP A 145 -9.96 -21.92 4.71
CA ASP A 145 -10.15 -23.07 3.83
C ASP A 145 -10.18 -24.39 4.60
N PRO A 146 -11.24 -24.65 5.38
CA PRO A 146 -11.32 -25.80 6.27
C PRO A 146 -11.31 -27.15 5.55
N ASP A 147 -11.67 -27.17 4.26
CA ASP A 147 -11.76 -28.38 3.43
C ASP A 147 -10.40 -28.85 2.89
N GLN A 148 -9.32 -28.09 3.10
CA GLN A 148 -7.98 -28.39 2.60
C GLN A 148 -6.99 -28.57 3.75
N GLU A 149 -6.19 -29.64 3.68
CA GLU A 149 -5.10 -29.86 4.62
C GLU A 149 -3.80 -29.23 4.11
N TYR A 150 -3.24 -28.32 4.92
CA TYR A 150 -2.00 -27.62 4.62
C TYR A 150 -0.86 -28.15 5.49
N THR A 151 0.01 -28.95 4.88
CA THR A 151 1.23 -29.44 5.54
C THR A 151 2.31 -28.35 5.57
N SER A 152 3.24 -28.47 6.52
CA SER A 152 4.40 -27.58 6.63
C SER A 152 5.21 -27.48 5.33
N SER A 153 5.36 -28.58 4.59
CA SER A 153 6.08 -28.59 3.31
C SER A 153 5.34 -27.82 2.21
N ILE A 154 4.01 -27.90 2.17
CA ILE A 154 3.17 -27.12 1.24
C ILE A 154 3.32 -25.63 1.53
N ILE A 155 3.30 -25.24 2.80
CA ILE A 155 3.44 -23.84 3.23
C ILE A 155 4.81 -23.28 2.85
N ILE A 156 5.90 -23.97 3.20
CA ILE A 156 7.27 -23.53 2.88
C ILE A 156 7.46 -23.43 1.36
N THR A 157 6.99 -24.43 0.62
CA THR A 157 7.07 -24.43 -0.85
C THR A 157 6.26 -23.29 -1.44
N SER A 158 5.11 -22.98 -0.83
CA SER A 158 4.28 -21.87 -1.28
C SER A 158 4.96 -20.52 -1.05
N GLU A 159 5.49 -20.28 0.14
CA GLU A 159 6.24 -19.08 0.49
C GLU A 159 7.41 -18.86 -0.47
N PHE A 160 8.23 -19.90 -0.70
CA PHE A 160 9.34 -19.81 -1.64
C PHE A 160 8.87 -19.49 -3.07
N LYS A 161 7.77 -20.09 -3.53
CA LYS A 161 7.22 -19.80 -4.86
C LYS A 161 6.66 -18.37 -4.94
N VAL A 162 6.06 -17.82 -3.89
CA VAL A 162 5.68 -16.40 -3.87
C VAL A 162 6.92 -15.52 -4.02
N PHE A 163 7.94 -15.75 -3.20
CA PHE A 163 9.16 -14.94 -3.19
C PHE A 163 9.91 -15.02 -4.54
N LYS A 164 10.00 -16.21 -5.13
CA LYS A 164 10.59 -16.42 -6.46
C LYS A 164 9.77 -15.75 -7.57
N THR A 165 8.44 -15.80 -7.50
CA THR A 165 7.58 -15.22 -8.54
C THR A 165 7.66 -13.69 -8.58
N ILE A 166 7.96 -13.04 -7.46
CA ILE A 166 8.23 -11.59 -7.39
C ILE A 166 9.70 -11.24 -7.66
N ASP A 167 10.47 -12.16 -8.25
CA ASP A 167 11.90 -12.03 -8.57
C ASP A 167 12.78 -11.69 -7.36
N PHE A 168 12.38 -12.13 -6.16
CA PHE A 168 13.04 -11.78 -4.90
C PHE A 168 13.07 -10.27 -4.61
N GLU A 169 12.27 -9.47 -5.32
CA GLU A 169 12.18 -8.02 -5.18
C GLU A 169 11.00 -7.63 -4.27
N ILE A 170 11.27 -7.54 -2.96
CA ILE A 170 10.34 -6.99 -1.95
C ILE A 170 10.60 -5.49 -1.81
N PRO A 171 9.57 -4.63 -1.79
CA PRO A 171 9.77 -3.19 -1.72
C PRO A 171 10.21 -2.83 -0.31
N LEU A 172 11.19 -1.95 -0.23
CA LEU A 172 11.66 -1.42 1.04
C LEU A 172 10.75 -0.30 1.57
N VAL A 173 9.99 0.34 0.68
CA VAL A 173 9.13 1.49 0.99
C VAL A 173 7.67 1.16 0.70
N THR A 174 6.85 1.29 1.74
CA THR A 174 5.40 1.20 1.74
C THR A 174 4.79 2.60 1.91
N SER A 175 3.47 2.72 1.71
CA SER A 175 2.75 3.97 1.99
C SER A 175 2.88 4.42 3.45
N LEU A 176 3.04 3.50 4.41
CA LEU A 176 3.31 3.84 5.81
C LEU A 176 4.69 4.47 5.98
N ASP A 177 5.73 3.91 5.35
CA ASP A 177 7.09 4.47 5.38
C ASP A 177 7.10 5.91 4.81
N CYS A 178 6.30 6.17 3.77
CA CYS A 178 6.10 7.53 3.23
C CYS A 178 5.50 8.48 4.25
N ILE A 179 4.44 8.06 4.95
CA ILE A 179 3.79 8.86 6.01
C ILE A 179 4.80 9.15 7.13
N GLU A 180 5.53 8.14 7.60
CA GLU A 180 6.49 8.28 8.70
C GLU A 180 7.63 9.25 8.34
N VAL A 181 8.17 9.16 7.12
CA VAL A 181 9.20 10.10 6.65
C VAL A 181 8.63 11.51 6.53
N ILE A 182 7.42 11.68 5.99
CA ILE A 182 6.78 13.00 5.91
C ILE A 182 6.54 13.57 7.31
N MET A 183 6.03 12.77 8.25
CA MET A 183 5.86 13.19 9.65
C MET A 183 7.18 13.63 10.28
N ALA A 184 8.27 12.90 10.04
CA ALA A 184 9.58 13.24 10.57
C ALA A 184 10.13 14.55 9.98
N VAL A 185 9.90 14.82 8.69
CA VAL A 185 10.25 16.09 8.04
C VAL A 185 9.52 17.26 8.68
N PHE A 186 8.26 17.09 9.07
CA PHE A 186 7.46 18.12 9.73
C PHE A 186 7.54 18.12 11.26
N HIS A 187 8.48 17.37 11.84
CA HIS A 187 8.66 17.24 13.28
C HIS A 187 7.42 16.72 14.04
N LEU A 188 6.55 15.95 13.38
CA LEU A 188 5.31 15.39 13.91
C LEU A 188 5.49 13.99 14.53
N GLN A 189 6.68 13.40 14.49
CA GLN A 189 6.95 12.01 14.91
C GLN A 189 6.65 11.72 16.39
N LYS A 190 6.63 12.74 17.26
CA LYS A 190 6.29 12.58 18.68
C LYS A 190 4.79 12.64 18.95
N ASN A 191 3.98 13.03 17.96
CA ASN A 191 2.54 13.15 18.11
C ASN A 191 1.88 11.79 17.82
N THR A 192 1.68 10.99 18.88
CA THR A 192 1.06 9.66 18.78
C THR A 192 -0.36 9.72 18.24
N GLN A 193 -1.14 10.73 18.63
CA GLN A 193 -2.50 10.93 18.11
C GLN A 193 -2.50 11.19 16.60
N PHE A 194 -1.53 11.96 16.11
CA PHE A 194 -1.34 12.19 14.67
C PHE A 194 -1.00 10.89 13.95
N TYR A 195 -0.05 10.12 14.48
CA TYR A 195 0.34 8.82 13.92
C TYR A 195 -0.85 7.84 13.85
N ASP A 196 -1.57 7.66 14.95
CA ASP A 196 -2.71 6.75 15.04
C ASP A 196 -3.84 7.16 14.09
N THR A 197 -4.07 8.47 13.95
CA THR A 197 -5.08 9.00 13.03
C THR A 197 -4.65 8.79 11.58
N ALA A 198 -3.38 9.05 11.25
CA ALA A 198 -2.82 8.83 9.91
C ALA A 198 -2.90 7.35 9.50
N ILE A 199 -2.60 6.40 10.39
CA ILE A 199 -2.76 4.97 10.13
C ILE A 199 -4.22 4.62 9.87
N ARG A 200 -5.17 5.13 10.65
CA ARG A 200 -6.60 4.85 10.44
C ARG A 200 -7.09 5.35 9.09
N ILE A 201 -6.62 6.53 8.66
CA ILE A 201 -6.94 7.07 7.34
C ILE A 201 -6.28 6.22 6.25
N LEU A 202 -5.03 5.77 6.44
CA LEU A 202 -4.35 4.87 5.51
C LEU A 202 -5.11 3.53 5.38
N ASP A 203 -5.53 2.93 6.50
CA ASP A 203 -6.33 1.71 6.49
C ASP A 203 -7.64 1.93 5.72
N LEU A 204 -8.32 3.05 5.97
CA LEU A 204 -9.53 3.43 5.24
C LEU A 204 -9.27 3.62 3.75
N SER A 205 -8.16 4.24 3.35
CA SER A 205 -7.83 4.48 1.94
C SER A 205 -7.63 3.17 1.18
N TYR A 206 -7.04 2.16 1.80
CA TYR A 206 -6.93 0.82 1.21
C TYR A 206 -8.28 0.09 1.16
N LEU A 207 -9.10 0.19 2.21
CA LEU A 207 -10.41 -0.46 2.26
C LEU A 207 -11.41 0.12 1.25
N GLN A 208 -11.35 1.44 1.04
CA GLN A 208 -12.21 2.20 0.13
C GLN A 208 -11.53 2.52 -1.20
N HIS A 209 -10.41 1.87 -1.50
CA HIS A 209 -9.56 2.19 -2.64
C HIS A 209 -10.35 2.28 -3.96
N GLN A 210 -11.19 1.28 -4.26
CA GLN A 210 -11.99 1.24 -5.48
C GLN A 210 -12.95 2.44 -5.60
N GLN A 211 -13.59 2.85 -4.50
CA GLN A 211 -14.48 4.01 -4.50
C GLN A 211 -13.68 5.31 -4.64
N LEU A 212 -12.59 5.44 -3.88
CA LEU A 212 -11.76 6.63 -3.88
C LEU A 212 -11.13 6.88 -5.25
N PHE A 213 -10.53 5.87 -5.85
CA PHE A 213 -9.83 6.05 -7.14
C PHE A 213 -10.78 6.15 -8.33
N SER A 214 -11.95 5.50 -8.30
CA SER A 214 -12.99 5.73 -9.32
C SER A 214 -13.55 7.15 -9.29
N GLN A 215 -13.75 7.73 -8.10
CA GLN A 215 -14.15 9.14 -7.96
C GLN A 215 -13.03 10.10 -8.40
N LEU A 216 -11.77 9.79 -8.07
CA LEU A 216 -10.62 10.61 -8.46
C LEU A 216 -10.49 10.64 -9.99
N GLN A 217 -10.68 9.48 -10.64
CA GLN A 217 -10.71 9.37 -12.09
C GLN A 217 -11.80 10.26 -12.71
N PHE A 218 -13.01 10.20 -12.14
CA PHE A 218 -14.14 10.97 -12.61
C PHE A 218 -13.90 12.48 -12.46
N MET A 219 -13.31 12.92 -11.35
CA MET A 219 -12.99 14.33 -11.13
C MET A 219 -11.86 14.83 -12.03
N ALA A 220 -10.81 14.03 -12.26
CA ALA A 220 -9.67 14.42 -13.07
C ALA A 220 -9.98 14.49 -14.59
N HIS A 221 -10.87 13.62 -15.09
CA HIS A 221 -11.10 13.47 -16.54
C HIS A 221 -12.55 13.69 -16.98
N GLY A 222 -13.48 14.00 -16.05
CA GLY A 222 -14.92 14.12 -16.31
C GLY A 222 -15.60 12.83 -16.77
N SER A 223 -14.85 11.73 -16.90
CA SER A 223 -15.31 10.40 -17.29
C SER A 223 -14.26 9.33 -16.95
N LEU A 224 -14.65 8.06 -16.94
CA LEU A 224 -13.70 6.95 -16.81
C LEU A 224 -12.70 6.97 -17.98
N ALA A 225 -11.41 6.68 -17.71
CA ALA A 225 -10.34 6.75 -18.71
C ALA A 225 -10.66 5.87 -19.93
N LYS A 226 -10.85 6.53 -21.08
CA LYS A 226 -11.24 5.91 -22.34
C LYS A 226 -10.02 5.61 -23.19
N THR A 227 -9.02 6.48 -23.16
CA THR A 227 -7.80 6.30 -23.96
C THR A 227 -6.71 5.57 -23.19
N LYS A 228 -5.78 4.92 -23.92
CA LYS A 228 -4.61 4.27 -23.32
C LYS A 228 -3.74 5.26 -22.53
N SER A 229 -3.60 6.49 -23.04
CA SER A 229 -2.85 7.56 -22.40
C SER A 229 -3.45 7.94 -21.05
N GLU A 230 -4.78 8.18 -21.00
CA GLU A 230 -5.49 8.47 -19.75
C GLU A 230 -5.36 7.35 -18.73
N ARG A 231 -5.41 6.08 -19.16
CA ARG A 231 -5.22 4.93 -18.26
C ARG A 231 -3.82 4.89 -17.67
N ILE A 232 -2.80 5.18 -18.47
CA ILE A 232 -1.41 5.25 -17.99
C ILE A 232 -1.26 6.38 -16.97
N THR A 233 -1.76 7.58 -17.28
CA THR A 233 -1.73 8.72 -16.35
C THR A 233 -2.45 8.41 -15.03
N PHE A 234 -3.59 7.74 -15.11
CA PHE A 234 -4.34 7.34 -13.92
C PHE A 234 -3.58 6.31 -13.07
N MET A 235 -3.05 5.25 -13.70
CA MET A 235 -2.25 4.25 -12.99
C MET A 235 -1.00 4.86 -12.35
N THR A 236 -0.36 5.86 -12.97
CA THR A 236 0.78 6.57 -12.36
C THR A 236 0.37 7.37 -11.13
N LEU A 237 -0.82 7.98 -11.11
CA LEU A 237 -1.36 8.65 -9.93
C LEU A 237 -1.68 7.65 -8.81
N GLU A 238 -2.25 6.50 -9.17
CA GLU A 238 -2.67 5.44 -8.24
C GLU A 238 -1.51 4.78 -7.50
N VAL A 239 -0.35 4.62 -8.14
CA VAL A 239 0.87 4.11 -7.47
C VAL A 239 1.67 5.18 -6.74
N ASN A 240 1.26 6.46 -6.82
CA ASN A 240 2.02 7.54 -6.23
C ASN A 240 1.84 7.56 -4.71
N THR A 241 2.66 6.77 -4.02
CA THR A 241 2.65 6.62 -2.56
C THR A 241 2.94 7.92 -1.83
N LEU A 242 3.67 8.85 -2.47
CA LEU A 242 3.93 10.18 -1.91
C LEU A 242 2.71 11.11 -1.99
N LEU A 243 1.93 11.04 -3.07
CA LEU A 243 0.63 11.72 -3.21
C LEU A 243 -0.33 11.22 -2.13
N LEU A 244 -0.45 9.89 -1.98
CA LEU A 244 -1.29 9.29 -0.93
C LEU A 244 -0.81 9.70 0.47
N GLY A 245 0.50 9.60 0.74
CA GLY A 245 1.07 10.01 2.02
C GLY A 245 0.82 11.49 2.32
N GLY A 246 1.09 12.38 1.37
CA GLY A 246 0.83 13.81 1.51
C GLY A 246 -0.65 14.12 1.77
N ALA A 247 -1.56 13.47 1.04
CA ALA A 247 -2.99 13.63 1.25
C ALA A 247 -3.43 13.17 2.64
N ILE A 248 -2.92 12.03 3.12
CA ILE A 248 -3.21 11.53 4.48
C ILE A 248 -2.73 12.49 5.56
N ILE A 249 -1.55 13.08 5.41
CA ILE A 249 -1.02 14.08 6.35
C ILE A 249 -1.93 15.32 6.38
N VAL A 250 -2.35 15.82 5.22
CA VAL A 250 -3.27 16.98 5.14
C VAL A 250 -4.64 16.65 5.75
N THR A 251 -5.20 15.46 5.46
CA THR A 251 -6.46 15.00 6.06
C THR A 251 -6.32 14.85 7.58
N THR A 252 -5.21 14.29 8.06
CA THR A 252 -4.94 14.12 9.49
C THR A 252 -4.89 15.46 10.21
N SER A 253 -4.13 16.42 9.67
CA SER A 253 -4.06 17.80 10.19
C SER A 253 -5.45 18.44 10.27
N SER A 254 -6.28 18.22 9.25
CA SER A 254 -7.65 18.75 9.21
C SER A 254 -8.54 18.12 10.28
N ILE A 255 -8.50 16.80 10.47
CA ILE A 255 -9.29 16.08 11.48
C ILE A 255 -8.88 16.49 12.90
N LEU A 256 -7.58 16.68 13.13
CA LEU A 256 -7.04 17.07 14.43
C LEU A 256 -7.11 18.58 14.69
N ASN A 257 -7.75 19.35 13.79
CA ASN A 257 -7.89 20.80 13.88
C ASN A 257 -6.56 21.53 14.09
N PHE A 258 -5.52 21.12 13.35
CA PHE A 258 -4.27 21.88 13.30
C PHE A 258 -4.53 23.28 12.72
N ASP A 259 -3.69 24.24 13.11
CA ASP A 259 -3.75 25.59 12.56
C ASP A 259 -3.68 25.54 11.03
N ILE A 260 -4.57 26.30 10.38
CA ILE A 260 -4.64 26.43 8.92
C ILE A 260 -3.28 26.86 8.34
N ASN A 261 -2.54 27.71 9.07
CA ASN A 261 -1.22 28.18 8.67
C ASN A 261 -0.17 27.04 8.70
N ILE A 262 -0.24 26.16 9.70
CA ILE A 262 0.65 24.99 9.80
C ILE A 262 0.32 24.01 8.67
N THR A 263 -0.96 23.75 8.43
CA THR A 263 -1.42 22.87 7.35
C THR A 263 -1.04 23.43 5.97
N ALA A 264 -1.14 24.75 5.77
CA ALA A 264 -0.71 25.41 4.53
C ALA A 264 0.81 25.38 4.34
N SER A 265 1.59 25.53 5.43
CA SER A 265 3.06 25.36 5.39
C SER A 265 3.42 23.95 4.98
N ILE A 266 2.84 22.93 5.64
CA ILE A 266 3.04 21.52 5.30
C ILE A 266 2.74 21.27 3.83
N LEU A 267 1.64 21.82 3.31
CA LEU A 267 1.26 21.65 1.91
C LEU A 267 2.26 22.28 0.92
N ASN A 268 2.74 23.49 1.20
CA ASN A 268 3.73 24.16 0.36
C ASN A 268 5.08 23.42 0.38
N ASP A 269 5.47 22.94 1.55
CA ASP A 269 6.70 22.17 1.74
C ASP A 269 6.57 20.79 1.08
N LEU A 270 5.41 20.13 1.15
CA LEU A 270 5.13 18.88 0.44
C LEU A 270 5.24 19.07 -1.08
N GLU A 271 4.67 20.14 -1.63
CA GLU A 271 4.76 20.43 -3.08
C GLU A 271 6.22 20.54 -3.53
N MET A 272 7.03 21.32 -2.82
CA MET A 272 8.47 21.44 -3.09
C MET A 272 9.23 20.13 -2.85
N LEU A 273 8.87 19.41 -1.81
CA LEU A 273 9.57 18.23 -1.34
C LEU A 273 9.14 16.96 -2.05
N ILE A 274 8.02 16.91 -2.77
CA ILE A 274 7.51 15.68 -3.39
C ILE A 274 7.34 15.84 -4.90
N ARG A 275 7.28 17.06 -5.44
CA ARG A 275 6.98 17.36 -6.86
C ARG A 275 5.64 16.78 -7.33
N VAL A 276 4.70 16.61 -6.40
CA VAL A 276 3.30 16.33 -6.70
C VAL A 276 2.58 17.66 -6.64
N ASP A 277 1.66 17.88 -7.57
CA ASP A 277 0.90 19.13 -7.63
C ASP A 277 0.01 19.26 -6.38
N ARG A 278 0.03 20.48 -5.83
CA ARG A 278 -0.74 20.83 -4.64
C ARG A 278 -2.23 20.54 -4.80
N GLU A 279 -2.76 20.74 -6.01
CA GLU A 279 -4.17 20.54 -6.31
C GLU A 279 -4.58 19.07 -6.15
N SER A 280 -3.81 18.13 -6.68
CA SER A 280 -4.05 16.69 -6.54
C SER A 280 -3.98 16.23 -5.09
N ILE A 281 -3.02 16.75 -4.29
CA ILE A 281 -2.95 16.47 -2.85
C ILE A 281 -4.24 16.92 -2.15
N LEU A 282 -4.70 18.14 -2.44
CA LEU A 282 -5.91 18.71 -1.85
C LEU A 282 -7.17 17.97 -2.27
N ILE A 283 -7.29 17.59 -3.55
CA ILE A 283 -8.43 16.82 -4.05
C ILE A 283 -8.49 15.48 -3.30
N LEU A 284 -7.39 14.73 -3.29
CA LEU A 284 -7.33 13.44 -2.61
C LEU A 284 -7.59 13.57 -1.11
N ALA A 285 -7.03 14.60 -0.45
CA ALA A 285 -7.24 14.85 0.97
C ALA A 285 -8.72 15.15 1.29
N LYS A 286 -9.41 15.93 0.45
CA LYS A 286 -10.85 16.21 0.58
C LYS A 286 -11.69 14.94 0.42
N MET A 287 -11.33 14.06 -0.51
CA MET A 287 -12.00 12.78 -0.69
C MET A 287 -11.83 11.88 0.53
N LEU A 288 -10.61 11.76 1.04
CA LEU A 288 -10.33 11.01 2.27
C LEU A 288 -11.12 11.57 3.45
N LEU A 289 -11.19 12.90 3.58
CA LEU A 289 -11.97 13.53 4.65
C LEU A 289 -13.46 13.24 4.52
N ALA A 290 -14.01 13.27 3.29
CA ALA A 290 -15.41 12.93 3.03
C ALA A 290 -15.74 11.46 3.35
N LEU A 291 -14.76 10.55 3.21
CA LEU A 291 -14.91 9.16 3.63
C LEU A 291 -14.92 9.00 5.15
N VAL A 292 -14.16 9.83 5.88
CA VAL A 292 -14.12 9.80 7.35
C VAL A 292 -15.31 10.50 7.98
N MET A 293 -15.78 11.60 7.40
CA MET A 293 -16.90 12.40 7.90
C MET A 293 -18.07 12.40 6.90
N PRO A 294 -18.91 11.33 6.90
CA PRO A 294 -20.09 11.30 6.05
C PRO A 294 -21.13 12.34 6.55
N ALA A 295 -21.19 13.46 5.83
CA ALA A 295 -22.24 14.49 5.84
C ALA A 295 -22.66 15.09 7.20
N ASP A 296 -21.85 16.03 7.68
CA ASP A 296 -22.37 17.22 8.38
C ASP A 296 -21.61 18.47 7.88
N THR A 297 -21.78 18.75 6.59
CA THR A 297 -21.02 19.73 5.80
C THR A 297 -21.41 21.20 6.05
N SER A 298 -21.99 21.52 7.20
CA SER A 298 -22.37 22.90 7.54
C SER A 298 -21.32 23.66 8.36
N LYS A 299 -20.21 23.03 8.78
CA LYS A 299 -19.18 23.69 9.61
C LYS A 299 -17.73 23.51 9.17
N ILE A 300 -17.47 22.84 8.05
CA ILE A 300 -16.08 22.63 7.61
C ILE A 300 -15.65 23.79 6.72
N LYS A 301 -15.03 24.81 7.33
CA LYS A 301 -14.20 25.76 6.58
C LYS A 301 -12.90 25.05 6.20
N ILE A 302 -12.82 24.54 4.98
CA ILE A 302 -11.57 24.11 4.36
C ILE A 302 -11.21 25.17 3.32
N LEU A 303 -10.13 25.91 3.62
CA LEU A 303 -9.44 26.90 2.76
C LEU A 303 -10.35 27.78 1.88
#